data_AF-A0A3L6TAD6-F1
#
_entry.id   AF-A0A3L6TAD6-F1
#
_cell.length_a   1.000
_cell.length_b   1.000
_cell.length_c   1.000
_cell.angle_alpha   90.00
_cell.angle_beta   90.00
_cell.angle_gamma   90.00
#
_symmetry.space_group_name_H-M   'P 1'
#
loop_
_entity.id
_entity.type
_entity.pdbx_description
1 polymer ?
#
loop_
_entity_poly.entity_id
_entity_poly.type
_entity_poly.pdbx_seq_one_letter_code
_entity_poly.pdbx_strand_id
1 'polypeptide(L)'
;MLVPAKGVKYLPRTWCALNPNARDLGKLGANIDYACTFADCTPLGCGSTCNGMDTAGNASYAFNAYYQVQNQKDEACDFQGLALPTEKDPSTATCNFTIQIQAGAALHGRSAGAAAVVLLALLQLLALW
;
A
#
# COMPACT_ATOMS: atom_id res chain seq x y z
N MET A 1 17.82 -11.92 -19.63
CA MET A 1 16.68 -12.20 -18.71
C MET A 1 17.00 -11.51 -17.39
N LEU A 2 16.04 -10.80 -16.81
CA LEU A 2 16.26 -10.13 -15.53
C LEU A 2 16.41 -11.19 -14.42
N VAL A 3 17.42 -11.02 -13.56
CA VAL A 3 17.63 -11.88 -12.39
C VAL A 3 17.01 -11.18 -11.17
N PRO A 4 16.19 -11.86 -10.35
CA PRO A 4 15.62 -11.26 -9.15
C PRO A 4 16.70 -10.78 -8.17
N ALA A 5 16.43 -9.64 -7.52
CA ALA A 5 17.27 -9.18 -6.42
C ALA A 5 17.23 -10.17 -5.25
N LYS A 6 18.38 -10.37 -4.59
CA LYS A 6 18.51 -11.26 -3.43
C LYS A 6 18.30 -10.48 -2.13
N GLY A 7 17.73 -11.12 -1.12
CA GLY A 7 17.56 -10.53 0.22
C GLY A 7 16.49 -9.44 0.32
N VAL A 8 15.58 -9.35 -0.66
CA VAL A 8 14.47 -8.39 -0.63
C VAL A 8 13.47 -8.80 0.45
N LYS A 9 13.18 -7.89 1.38
CA LYS A 9 12.09 -8.05 2.35
C LYS A 9 10.84 -7.41 1.79
N TYR A 10 9.76 -8.17 1.68
CA TYR A 10 8.47 -7.68 1.24
C TYR A 10 7.59 -7.34 2.44
N LEU A 11 6.56 -6.54 2.19
CA LEU A 11 5.43 -6.37 3.12
C LEU A 11 4.69 -7.71 3.33
N PRO A 12 3.78 -7.81 4.32
CA PRO A 12 2.94 -8.98 4.52
C PRO A 12 2.22 -9.43 3.24
N ARG A 13 1.92 -10.74 3.17
CA ARG A 13 1.19 -11.34 2.04
C ARG A 13 -0.32 -11.06 2.12
N THR A 14 -0.64 -9.80 1.98
CA THR A 14 -2.01 -9.28 2.00
C THR A 14 -2.18 -8.37 0.80
N TRP A 15 -3.31 -8.52 0.12
CA TRP A 15 -3.71 -7.71 -1.02
C TRP A 15 -4.98 -6.94 -0.70
N CYS A 16 -5.24 -5.90 -1.47
CA CYS A 16 -6.53 -5.22 -1.46
C CYS A 16 -7.33 -5.63 -2.69
N ALA A 17 -8.51 -6.20 -2.50
CA ALA A 17 -9.34 -6.68 -3.60
C ALA A 17 -10.75 -6.10 -3.53
N LEU A 18 -11.45 -6.08 -4.67
CA LEU A 18 -12.85 -5.69 -4.73
C LEU A 18 -13.66 -6.56 -3.77
N ASN A 19 -14.45 -5.91 -2.91
CA ASN A 19 -15.34 -6.57 -1.97
C ASN A 19 -16.46 -7.29 -2.75
N PRO A 20 -16.55 -8.64 -2.71
CA PRO A 20 -17.58 -9.38 -3.45
C PRO A 20 -19.00 -9.09 -2.94
N ASN A 21 -19.12 -8.52 -1.74
CA ASN A 21 -20.39 -8.14 -1.13
C ASN A 21 -20.71 -6.64 -1.30
N ALA A 22 -19.91 -5.88 -2.05
CA ALA A 22 -20.18 -4.48 -2.35
C ALA A 22 -21.50 -4.36 -3.14
N ARG A 23 -22.46 -3.62 -2.56
CA ARG A 23 -23.81 -3.50 -3.14
C ARG A 23 -23.95 -2.31 -4.08
N ASP A 24 -23.24 -1.21 -3.80
CA ASP A 24 -23.28 0.01 -4.61
C ASP A 24 -21.95 0.19 -5.35
N LEU A 25 -21.94 -0.16 -6.64
CA LEU A 25 -20.78 0.03 -7.53
C LEU A 25 -20.82 1.37 -8.28
N GLY A 26 -21.74 2.27 -7.96
CA GLY A 26 -21.91 3.55 -8.66
C GLY A 26 -20.67 4.45 -8.59
N LYS A 27 -19.80 4.24 -7.59
CA LYS A 27 -18.53 4.96 -7.41
C LYS A 27 -17.30 4.14 -7.78
N LEU A 28 -17.47 2.97 -8.39
CA LEU A 28 -16.35 2.07 -8.69
C LEU A 28 -15.31 2.73 -9.60
N GLY A 29 -15.76 3.35 -10.70
CA GLY A 29 -14.87 4.04 -11.64
C GLY A 29 -14.06 5.15 -10.96
N ALA A 30 -14.72 6.00 -10.17
CA ALA A 30 -14.04 7.09 -9.46
C ALA A 30 -13.00 6.59 -8.43
N ASN A 31 -13.24 5.45 -7.77
CA ASN A 31 -12.28 4.86 -6.85
C ASN A 31 -11.10 4.21 -7.58
N ILE A 32 -11.33 3.61 -8.77
CA ILE A 32 -10.26 3.12 -9.65
C ILE A 32 -9.39 4.30 -10.11
N ASP A 33 -10.01 5.38 -10.59
CA ASP A 33 -9.29 6.58 -11.04
C ASP A 33 -8.46 7.20 -9.91
N TYR A 34 -9.03 7.25 -8.69
CA TYR A 34 -8.31 7.71 -7.50
C TYR A 34 -7.10 6.82 -7.20
N ALA A 35 -7.27 5.49 -7.17
CA ALA A 35 -6.18 4.57 -6.94
C ALA A 35 -5.05 4.76 -7.97
N CYS A 36 -5.40 4.83 -9.24
CA CYS A 36 -4.45 4.99 -10.34
C CYS A 36 -3.82 6.39 -10.44
N THR A 37 -4.39 7.39 -9.78
CA THR A 37 -3.74 8.72 -9.63
C THR A 37 -2.53 8.63 -8.70
N PHE A 38 -2.54 7.71 -7.73
CA PHE A 38 -1.51 7.58 -6.69
C PHE A 38 -0.72 6.26 -6.76
N ALA A 39 -0.96 5.43 -7.77
CA ALA A 39 -0.31 4.14 -7.96
C ALA A 39 -0.15 3.78 -9.44
N ASP A 40 0.70 2.80 -9.74
CA ASP A 40 0.95 2.36 -11.12
C ASP A 40 -0.10 1.36 -11.59
N CYS A 41 -1.01 1.85 -12.44
CA CYS A 41 -2.02 1.05 -13.13
C CYS A 41 -1.66 0.72 -14.59
N THR A 42 -0.45 1.03 -15.06
CA THR A 42 -0.04 0.75 -16.46
C THR A 42 -0.21 -0.72 -16.90
N PRO A 43 -0.13 -1.73 -16.00
CA PRO A 43 -0.40 -3.12 -16.37
C PRO A 43 -1.83 -3.40 -16.83
N LEU A 44 -2.80 -2.53 -16.49
CA LEU A 44 -4.20 -2.61 -16.95
C LEU A 44 -4.38 -2.12 -18.39
N GLY A 45 -3.41 -1.37 -18.93
CA GLY A 45 -3.48 -0.77 -20.27
C GLY A 45 -3.62 -1.80 -21.38
N CYS A 46 -4.10 -1.35 -22.55
CA CYS A 46 -4.23 -2.19 -23.75
C CYS A 46 -2.87 -2.82 -24.14
N GLY A 47 -2.86 -4.15 -24.32
CA GLY A 47 -1.64 -4.91 -24.65
C GLY A 47 -0.69 -5.18 -23.47
N SER A 48 -1.03 -4.74 -22.26
CA SER A 48 -0.27 -5.03 -21.04
C SER A 48 -0.64 -6.38 -20.42
N THR A 49 0.12 -6.82 -19.42
CA THR A 49 -0.01 -8.12 -18.73
C THR A 49 -1.37 -8.35 -18.06
N CYS A 50 -2.02 -7.28 -17.59
CA CYS A 50 -3.31 -7.35 -16.90
C CYS A 50 -4.51 -6.91 -17.76
N ASN A 51 -4.33 -6.71 -19.07
CA ASN A 51 -5.39 -6.21 -19.95
C ASN A 51 -6.63 -7.13 -20.04
N GLY A 52 -6.44 -8.44 -19.91
CA GLY A 52 -7.50 -9.44 -20.10
C GLY A 52 -8.36 -9.74 -18.87
N MET A 53 -8.24 -8.96 -17.78
CA MET A 53 -9.07 -9.18 -16.59
C MET A 53 -10.49 -8.63 -16.78
N ASP A 54 -11.43 -9.20 -16.03
CA ASP A 54 -12.78 -8.66 -15.93
C ASP A 54 -12.79 -7.38 -15.06
N THR A 55 -13.96 -6.73 -14.96
CA THR A 55 -14.13 -5.50 -14.18
C THR A 55 -13.69 -5.67 -12.73
N ALA A 56 -13.96 -6.84 -12.12
CA ALA A 56 -13.60 -7.11 -10.73
C ALA A 56 -12.08 -7.26 -10.55
N GLY A 57 -11.42 -7.94 -11.47
CA GLY A 57 -9.96 -8.06 -11.51
C GLY A 57 -9.30 -6.70 -11.72
N ASN A 58 -9.78 -5.90 -12.68
CA ASN A 58 -9.25 -4.56 -12.96
C ASN A 58 -9.36 -3.65 -11.73
N ALA A 59 -10.53 -3.63 -11.06
CA ALA A 59 -10.73 -2.89 -9.84
C ALA A 59 -9.80 -3.36 -8.72
N SER A 60 -9.72 -4.67 -8.49
CA SER A 60 -8.85 -5.26 -7.47
C SER A 60 -7.39 -4.90 -7.73
N TYR A 61 -6.94 -4.89 -8.98
CA TYR A 61 -5.56 -4.55 -9.31
C TYR A 61 -5.25 -3.10 -8.95
N ALA A 62 -6.11 -2.16 -9.35
CA ALA A 62 -5.94 -0.75 -9.01
C ALA A 62 -5.91 -0.54 -7.49
N PHE A 63 -6.86 -1.15 -6.78
CA PHE A 63 -6.93 -1.07 -5.31
C PHE A 63 -5.69 -1.66 -4.64
N ASN A 64 -5.21 -2.81 -5.12
CA ASN A 64 -3.98 -3.40 -4.60
C ASN A 64 -2.76 -2.52 -4.89
N ALA A 65 -2.62 -1.99 -6.11
CA ALA A 65 -1.50 -1.12 -6.46
C ALA A 65 -1.41 0.07 -5.49
N TYR A 66 -2.55 0.71 -5.21
CA TYR A 66 -2.66 1.78 -4.22
C TYR A 66 -2.36 1.31 -2.79
N TYR A 67 -3.01 0.24 -2.32
CA TYR A 67 -2.82 -0.30 -0.98
C TYR A 67 -1.35 -0.58 -0.66
N GLN A 68 -0.63 -1.14 -1.63
CA GLN A 68 0.77 -1.50 -1.44
C GLN A 68 1.69 -0.28 -1.39
N VAL A 69 1.49 0.74 -2.24
CA VAL A 69 2.28 1.99 -2.15
C VAL A 69 1.98 2.79 -0.89
N GLN A 70 0.79 2.59 -0.30
CA GLN A 70 0.41 3.17 0.99
C GLN A 70 0.94 2.38 2.20
N ASN A 71 1.86 1.44 2.01
CA ASN A 71 2.41 0.56 3.06
C ASN A 71 1.35 -0.29 3.77
N GLN A 72 0.35 -0.75 3.04
CA GLN A 72 -0.68 -1.65 3.55
C GLN A 72 -1.48 -1.10 4.75
N LYS A 73 -1.59 0.24 4.89
CA LYS A 73 -2.44 0.86 5.92
C LYS A 73 -3.88 0.37 5.80
N ASP A 74 -4.53 0.13 6.93
CA ASP A 74 -5.91 -0.40 6.97
C ASP A 74 -6.88 0.49 6.18
N GLU A 75 -6.73 1.82 6.29
CA GLU A 75 -7.59 2.79 5.58
C GLU A 75 -7.33 2.83 4.07
N ALA A 76 -6.18 2.35 3.61
CA ALA A 76 -5.81 2.34 2.19
C ALA A 76 -6.53 1.24 1.40
N CYS A 77 -7.29 0.36 2.06
CA CYS A 77 -8.09 -0.69 1.43
C CYS A 77 -9.59 -0.57 1.72
N ASP A 78 -10.09 0.64 2.00
CA ASP A 78 -11.53 0.85 2.19
C ASP A 78 -12.25 1.16 0.87
N PHE A 79 -11.76 2.15 0.12
CA PHE A 79 -12.39 2.63 -1.13
C PHE A 79 -13.91 2.86 -1.00
N GLN A 80 -14.34 3.44 0.12
CA GLN A 80 -15.77 3.64 0.46
C GLN A 80 -16.54 2.32 0.60
N GLY A 81 -15.90 1.31 1.21
CA GLY A 81 -16.42 -0.05 1.38
C GLY A 81 -16.40 -0.93 0.12
N LEU A 82 -15.82 -0.44 -0.98
CA LEU A 82 -15.72 -1.18 -2.24
C LEU A 82 -14.59 -2.21 -2.23
N ALA A 83 -13.61 -2.08 -1.34
CA ALA A 83 -12.50 -3.01 -1.25
C ALA A 83 -12.38 -3.57 0.17
N LEU A 84 -11.61 -4.64 0.30
CA LEU A 84 -11.21 -5.20 1.58
C LEU A 84 -9.90 -5.98 1.48
N PRO A 85 -9.12 -6.05 2.57
CA PRO A 85 -7.91 -6.86 2.60
C PRO A 85 -8.22 -8.34 2.39
N THR A 86 -7.34 -9.04 1.71
CA THR A 86 -7.42 -10.48 1.51
C THR A 86 -6.03 -11.11 1.55
N GLU A 87 -5.94 -12.30 2.15
CA GLU A 87 -4.74 -13.15 2.12
C GLU A 87 -4.75 -14.11 0.92
N LYS A 88 -5.84 -14.12 0.15
CA LYS A 88 -5.95 -14.91 -1.08
C LYS A 88 -5.33 -14.12 -2.22
N ASP A 89 -4.22 -14.63 -2.75
CA ASP A 89 -3.52 -14.06 -3.90
C ASP A 89 -4.49 -13.99 -5.12
N PRO A 90 -4.84 -12.78 -5.59
CA PRO A 90 -5.75 -12.59 -6.73
C PRO A 90 -5.02 -12.65 -8.09
N SER A 91 -3.71 -12.95 -8.10
CA SER A 91 -2.93 -13.05 -9.34
C SER A 91 -3.46 -14.13 -10.27
N THR A 92 -3.30 -13.89 -11.57
CA THR A 92 -3.59 -14.85 -12.65
C THR A 92 -2.30 -15.25 -13.36
N ALA A 93 -2.42 -16.13 -14.36
CA ALA A 93 -1.26 -16.54 -15.17
C ALA A 93 -0.59 -15.37 -15.92
N THR A 94 -1.36 -14.34 -16.28
CA THR A 94 -0.86 -13.19 -17.03
C THR A 94 -0.72 -11.93 -16.19
N CYS A 95 -1.49 -11.79 -15.10
CA CYS A 95 -1.48 -10.62 -14.25
C CYS A 95 -0.98 -10.93 -12.84
N ASN A 96 0.16 -10.33 -12.46
CA ASN A 96 0.71 -10.46 -11.11
C ASN A 96 0.27 -9.29 -10.22
N PHE A 97 -0.33 -9.59 -9.08
CA PHE A 97 -0.62 -8.60 -8.05
C PHE A 97 0.57 -8.50 -7.10
N THR A 98 1.36 -7.45 -7.28
CA THR A 98 2.61 -7.27 -6.53
C THR A 98 2.34 -7.00 -5.05
N ILE A 99 3.26 -7.45 -4.19
CA ILE A 99 3.43 -6.96 -2.83
C ILE A 99 4.64 -6.01 -2.84
N GLN A 100 4.50 -4.84 -2.23
CA GLN A 100 5.60 -3.87 -2.22
C GLN A 100 6.74 -4.31 -1.29
N ILE A 101 7.94 -3.84 -1.58
CA ILE A 101 9.11 -4.06 -0.73
C ILE A 101 8.85 -3.33 0.59
N GLN A 102 9.15 -3.97 1.71
CA GLN A 102 9.14 -3.28 2.99
C GLN A 102 10.23 -2.22 2.92
N ALA A 103 9.83 -0.95 2.81
CA ALA A 103 10.76 0.16 2.87
C ALA A 103 11.55 -0.01 4.17
N GLY A 104 12.85 -0.33 4.04
CA GLY A 104 13.75 -0.30 5.16
C GLY A 104 13.60 1.06 5.79
N ALA A 105 13.63 1.12 7.11
CA ALA A 105 13.69 2.36 7.86
C ALA A 105 14.89 3.20 7.39
N ALA A 106 14.76 3.91 6.26
CA ALA A 106 15.18 5.28 6.16
C ALA A 106 14.24 6.08 7.08
N LEU A 107 14.21 5.68 8.36
CA LEU A 107 13.88 6.58 9.42
C LEU A 107 14.81 7.74 9.15
N HIS A 108 14.23 8.88 8.78
CA HIS A 108 14.62 10.13 9.39
C HIS A 108 15.13 9.76 10.78
N GLY A 109 16.44 9.82 10.98
CA GLY A 109 17.02 9.65 12.30
C GLY A 109 16.34 10.70 13.14
N ARG A 110 15.27 10.32 13.85
CA ARG A 110 14.67 11.17 14.87
C ARG A 110 15.72 11.12 15.94
N SER A 111 16.66 12.05 15.86
CA SER A 111 17.66 12.30 16.86
C SER A 111 16.90 12.29 18.18
N ALA A 112 17.17 11.30 19.03
CA ALA A 112 16.59 11.15 20.36
C ALA A 112 17.09 12.26 21.32
N GLY A 113 17.22 13.49 20.82
CA GLY A 113 17.93 14.59 21.47
C GLY A 113 17.01 15.61 22.16
N ALA A 114 15.76 15.80 21.71
CA ALA A 114 14.94 16.87 22.24
C ALA A 114 14.45 16.60 23.68
N ALA A 115 13.93 15.40 23.95
CA ALA A 115 13.40 15.06 25.28
C ALA A 115 14.51 14.96 26.35
N ALA A 116 15.68 14.43 25.98
CA ALA A 116 16.81 14.30 26.90
C ALA A 116 17.40 15.65 27.31
N VAL A 117 17.50 16.61 26.38
CA VAL A 117 18.04 17.96 26.65
C VAL A 117 17.11 18.77 27.57
N VAL A 118 15.79 18.63 27.40
CA VAL A 118 14.81 19.31 28.27
C VAL A 118 14.84 18.75 29.69
N LEU A 119 14.96 17.43 29.85
CA LEU A 119 15.11 16.82 31.18
C LEU A 119 16.39 17.26 31.89
N LEU A 120 17.51 17.31 31.17
CA LEU A 120 18.80 17.77 31.72
C LEU A 120 18.76 19.25 32.14
N ALA A 121 18.13 20.12 31.34
CA ALA A 121 17.97 21.53 31.68
C ALA A 121 17.05 21.75 32.90
N LEU A 122 15.96 20.97 33.00
CA LEU A 122 15.06 21.01 34.16
C LEU A 122 15.77 20.52 35.43
N LEU A 123 16.57 19.46 35.34
CA LEU A 123 17.37 18.95 36.45
C LEU A 123 18.43 19.97 36.93
N GLN A 124 19.05 20.71 36.02
CA GLN A 124 20.01 21.77 36.36
C GLN A 124 19.35 22.99 37.01
N LEU A 125 18.16 23.37 36.55
CA LEU A 125 17.37 24.46 37.14
C LEU A 125 16.90 24.10 38.57
N LEU A 126 16.50 22.86 38.81
CA LEU A 126 16.11 22.38 40.14
C LEU A 126 17.29 22.27 41.12
N ALA A 127 18.52 22.12 40.63
CA ALA A 127 19.73 22.07 41.46
C ALA A 127 20.27 23.47 41.83
N LEU A 128 19.70 24.54 41.28
CA LEU A 128 20.08 25.94 41.51
C LEU A 128 19.13 26.67 42.50
N TRP A 129 18.14 25.98 43.06
CA TRP A 129 17.23 26.48 44.10
C TRP A 129 17.31 25.61 45.37
#